data_AF-A0A367EMU8-F1
#
_entry.id   AF-A0A367EMU8-F1
#
_cell.length_a   1.000
_cell.length_b   1.000
_cell.length_c   1.000
_cell.angle_alpha   90.00
_cell.angle_beta   90.00
_cell.angle_gamma   90.00
#
_symmetry.space_group_name_H-M   'P 1'
#
loop_
_entity.id
_entity.type
_entity.pdbx_description
1 polymer ?
#
loop_
_entity_poly.entity_id
_entity_poly.type
_entity_poly.pdbx_seq_one_letter_code
_entity_poly.pdbx_strand_id
1 'polypeptide(L)'
;MEDLPPEDEYSALVQAVIRFYALISKICEKLPVPIGLPPMGEDFDSETIVPAVQRARVLIRDMPLEEDTARMLGHVLLDWITAHEIVAMVDEFGPAPWRLDALHYSLDRVSTLAKVVIARLDL
;
A
#
# COMPACT_ATOMS: atom_id res chain seq x y z
N MET A 1 17.41 -16.48 22.97
CA MET A 1 16.20 -16.96 22.28
C MET A 1 15.42 -15.69 22.04
N GLU A 2 15.54 -15.15 20.83
CA GLU A 2 14.86 -13.91 20.44
C GLU A 2 13.37 -14.24 20.37
N ASP A 3 12.55 -13.50 21.12
CA ASP A 3 11.10 -13.68 21.15
C ASP A 3 10.58 -13.44 19.73
N LEU A 4 10.17 -14.51 19.07
CA LEU A 4 9.46 -14.39 17.80
C LEU A 4 8.15 -13.66 18.13
N PRO A 5 7.82 -12.60 17.39
CA PRO A 5 6.54 -11.92 17.55
C PRO A 5 5.41 -12.93 17.38
N PRO A 6 4.27 -12.78 18.10
CA PRO A 6 3.17 -13.73 18.03
C PRO A 6 2.74 -13.91 16.58
N GLU A 7 2.45 -15.15 16.17
CA GLU A 7 1.98 -15.50 14.82
C GLU A 7 0.77 -14.65 14.38
N ASP A 8 -0.01 -14.18 15.36
CA ASP A 8 -1.14 -13.25 15.22
C ASP A 8 -0.76 -11.85 14.70
N GLU A 9 0.41 -11.32 15.06
CA GLU A 9 0.83 -9.96 14.68
C GLU A 9 1.17 -9.88 13.19
N TYR A 10 2.00 -10.80 12.70
CA TYR A 10 2.37 -10.83 11.29
C TYR A 10 1.14 -11.04 10.40
N SER A 11 0.26 -11.97 10.78
CA SER A 11 -1.01 -12.20 10.08
C SER A 11 -1.87 -10.94 10.03
N ALA A 12 -1.99 -10.19 11.14
CA ALA A 12 -2.73 -8.94 11.17
C ALA A 12 -2.14 -7.86 10.23
N LEU A 13 -0.81 -7.78 10.15
CA LEU A 13 -0.09 -6.87 9.26
C LEU A 13 -0.27 -7.24 7.78
N VAL A 14 -0.18 -8.53 7.41
CA VAL A 14 -0.47 -9.01 6.05
C VAL A 14 -1.90 -8.66 5.64
N GLN A 15 -2.87 -8.90 6.53
CA GLN A 15 -4.26 -8.53 6.28
C GLN A 15 -4.44 -7.01 6.13
N ALA A 16 -3.63 -6.20 6.83
CA ALA A 16 -3.63 -4.75 6.64
C ALA A 16 -3.08 -4.35 5.27
N VAL A 17 -1.99 -4.97 4.78
CA VAL A 17 -1.47 -4.74 3.41
C VAL A 17 -2.58 -4.96 2.37
N ILE A 18 -3.32 -6.08 2.47
CA ILE A 18 -4.43 -6.40 1.57
C ILE A 18 -5.52 -5.33 1.67
N ARG A 19 -5.97 -4.98 2.88
CA ARG A 19 -7.00 -3.93 3.06
C ARG A 19 -6.58 -2.58 2.48
N PHE A 20 -5.32 -2.20 2.61
CA PHE A 20 -4.82 -0.96 2.03
C PHE A 20 -4.76 -1.01 0.50
N TYR A 21 -4.49 -2.17 -0.10
CA TYR A 21 -4.64 -2.30 -1.55
C TYR A 21 -6.08 -2.02 -1.98
N ALA A 22 -7.08 -2.59 -1.30
CA ALA A 22 -8.50 -2.32 -1.61
C ALA A 22 -8.84 -0.83 -1.47
N LEU A 23 -8.33 -0.18 -0.42
CA LEU A 23 -8.52 1.25 -0.22
C LEU A 23 -7.89 2.06 -1.36
N ILE A 24 -6.65 1.74 -1.71
CA ILE A 24 -5.92 2.38 -2.80
C ILE A 24 -6.66 2.23 -4.13
N SER A 25 -7.15 1.02 -4.45
CA SER A 25 -7.94 0.79 -5.67
C SER A 25 -9.16 1.71 -5.73
N LYS A 26 -9.89 1.85 -4.62
CA LYS A 26 -11.03 2.77 -4.54
C LYS A 26 -10.63 4.23 -4.71
N ILE A 27 -9.51 4.66 -4.13
CA ILE A 27 -8.99 6.03 -4.32
C ILE A 27 -8.66 6.25 -5.80
N CYS A 28 -7.95 5.30 -6.43
CA CYS A 28 -7.54 5.37 -7.83
C CYS A 28 -8.74 5.42 -8.80
N GLU A 29 -9.82 4.70 -8.51
CA GLU A 29 -11.07 4.74 -9.28
C GLU A 29 -11.79 6.09 -9.22
N LYS A 30 -11.52 6.89 -8.18
CA LYS A 30 -12.18 8.16 -7.92
C LYS A 30 -11.37 9.37 -8.38
N LEU A 31 -10.18 9.15 -8.95
CA LEU A 31 -9.37 10.21 -9.52
C LEU A 31 -10.08 10.88 -10.71
N PRO A 32 -9.75 12.14 -11.06
CA PRO A 32 -10.34 12.83 -12.21
C PRO A 32 -10.24 12.03 -13.52
N VAL A 33 -9.13 11.31 -13.68
CA VAL A 33 -8.99 10.25 -14.67
C VAL A 33 -8.78 8.94 -13.90
N PRO A 34 -9.78 8.04 -13.86
CA PRO A 34 -9.66 6.81 -13.08
C PRO A 34 -8.49 5.95 -13.51
N ILE A 35 -7.70 5.46 -12.54
CA ILE A 35 -6.70 4.42 -12.77
C ILE A 35 -7.28 3.10 -12.28
N GLY A 36 -7.46 2.15 -13.20
CA GLY A 36 -7.82 0.78 -12.83
C GLY A 36 -6.62 0.02 -12.28
N LEU A 37 -6.78 -0.59 -11.11
CA LEU A 37 -5.84 -1.56 -10.57
C LEU A 37 -6.40 -2.99 -10.77
N PRO A 38 -5.55 -4.02 -10.85
CA PRO A 38 -5.99 -5.40 -10.91
C PRO A 38 -6.98 -5.72 -9.76
N PRO A 39 -8.09 -6.41 -10.04
CA PRO A 39 -9.06 -6.77 -9.01
C PRO A 39 -8.46 -7.76 -8.02
N MET A 40 -8.96 -7.73 -6.78
CA MET A 40 -8.71 -8.84 -5.85
C MET A 40 -9.53 -10.06 -6.32
N GLY A 41 -8.87 -11.19 -6.56
CA GLY A 41 -9.49 -12.41 -7.08
C GLY A 41 -8.46 -13.54 -7.25
N GLU A 42 -8.77 -14.53 -8.07
CA GLU A 42 -7.85 -15.65 -8.37
C GLU A 42 -6.52 -15.18 -8.98
N ASP A 43 -6.54 -14.07 -9.72
CA ASP A 43 -5.35 -13.47 -10.34
C ASP A 43 -4.68 -12.40 -9.44
N PHE A 44 -4.95 -12.41 -8.13
CA PHE A 44 -4.32 -11.48 -7.18
C PHE A 44 -2.90 -11.97 -6.83
N ASP A 45 -1.98 -11.73 -7.76
CA ASP A 45 -0.57 -12.07 -7.62
C ASP A 45 0.34 -10.83 -7.51
N SER A 46 1.47 -10.99 -6.82
CA SER A 46 2.49 -9.95 -6.61
C SER A 46 3.13 -9.44 -7.92
N GLU A 47 3.34 -10.32 -8.89
CA GLU A 47 3.97 -10.01 -10.20
C GLU A 47 3.09 -9.06 -11.04
N THR A 48 1.79 -9.04 -10.77
CA THR A 48 0.81 -8.23 -11.48
C THR A 48 0.47 -6.95 -10.69
N ILE A 49 0.22 -7.06 -9.38
CA ILE A 49 -0.24 -5.93 -8.57
C ILE A 49 0.86 -4.89 -8.31
N VAL A 50 2.09 -5.31 -8.02
CA VAL A 50 3.18 -4.37 -7.69
C VAL A 50 3.52 -3.50 -8.90
N PRO A 51 3.71 -4.03 -10.12
CA PRO A 51 3.90 -3.20 -11.31
C PRO A 51 2.71 -2.30 -11.62
N ALA A 52 1.47 -2.74 -11.36
CA ALA A 52 0.29 -1.91 -11.58
C ALA A 52 0.26 -0.70 -10.64
N VAL A 53 0.52 -0.90 -9.36
CA VAL A 53 0.61 0.19 -8.37
C VAL A 53 1.76 1.13 -8.68
N GLN A 54 2.91 0.59 -9.13
CA GLN A 54 4.03 1.42 -9.56
C GLN A 54 3.69 2.27 -10.80
N ARG A 55 2.97 1.73 -11.79
CA ARG A 55 2.48 2.50 -12.93
C ARG A 55 1.51 3.60 -12.49
N ALA A 56 0.57 3.29 -11.61
CA ALA A 56 -0.36 4.28 -11.06
C ALA A 56 0.40 5.44 -10.41
N ARG A 57 1.43 5.14 -9.61
CA ARG A 57 2.29 6.12 -8.95
C ARG A 57 2.99 7.06 -9.93
N VAL A 58 3.39 6.57 -11.10
CA VAL A 58 3.98 7.40 -12.16
C VAL A 58 2.89 8.29 -12.78
N LEU A 59 1.75 7.71 -13.17
CA LEU A 59 0.65 8.42 -13.84
C LEU A 59 0.06 9.56 -13.02
N ILE A 60 -0.02 9.41 -11.69
CA ILE A 60 -0.57 10.44 -10.79
C ILE A 60 0.17 11.78 -10.89
N ARG A 61 1.45 11.77 -11.27
CA ARG A 61 2.25 12.99 -11.41
C ARG A 61 1.77 13.89 -12.55
N ASP A 62 1.17 13.29 -13.58
CA ASP A 62 0.71 13.99 -14.79
C ASP A 62 -0.79 14.28 -14.74
N MET A 63 -1.46 13.98 -13.62
CA MET A 63 -2.90 14.19 -13.47
C MET A 63 -3.25 15.65 -13.17
N PRO A 64 -4.48 16.08 -13.51
CA PRO A 64 -5.02 17.38 -13.10
C PRO A 64 -5.42 17.36 -11.62
N LEU A 65 -4.43 17.21 -10.74
CA LEU A 65 -4.56 17.24 -9.28
C LEU A 65 -3.75 18.41 -8.72
N GLU A 66 -4.12 18.88 -7.54
CA GLU A 66 -3.24 19.75 -6.76
C GLU A 66 -1.91 19.02 -6.49
N GLU A 67 -0.78 19.71 -6.70
CA GLU A 67 0.56 19.12 -6.64
C GLU A 67 0.81 18.36 -5.32
N ASP A 68 0.42 18.96 -4.20
CA ASP A 68 0.57 18.33 -2.89
C ASP A 68 -0.28 17.05 -2.76
N THR A 69 -1.49 17.04 -3.33
CA THR A 69 -2.37 15.87 -3.33
C THR A 69 -1.79 14.75 -4.19
N ALA A 70 -1.29 15.07 -5.39
CA ALA A 70 -0.59 14.12 -6.25
C ALA A 70 0.65 13.54 -5.56
N ARG A 71 1.43 14.39 -4.87
CA ARG A 71 2.62 13.98 -4.11
C ARG A 71 2.27 13.04 -2.96
N MET A 72 1.26 13.39 -2.16
CA MET A 72 0.79 12.55 -1.05
C MET A 72 0.27 11.20 -1.53
N LEU A 73 -0.55 11.17 -2.60
CA LEU A 73 -1.01 9.91 -3.17
C LEU A 73 0.16 9.09 -3.72
N GLY A 74 1.14 9.73 -4.37
CA GLY A 74 2.37 9.07 -4.79
C GLY A 74 3.18 8.45 -3.64
N HIS A 75 3.10 9.01 -2.43
CA HIS A 75 3.68 8.43 -1.21
C HIS A 75 2.85 7.27 -0.67
N VAL A 76 1.53 7.38 -0.64
CA VAL A 76 0.62 6.27 -0.27
C VAL A 76 0.94 5.01 -1.07
N LEU A 77 1.06 5.14 -2.40
CA LEU A 77 1.37 4.01 -3.28
C LEU A 77 2.77 3.44 -3.03
N LEU A 78 3.75 4.30 -2.77
CA LEU A 78 5.12 3.87 -2.47
C LEU A 78 5.21 3.12 -1.13
N ASP A 79 4.58 3.66 -0.09
CA ASP A 79 4.58 3.04 1.24
C ASP A 79 3.83 1.71 1.21
N TRP A 80 2.78 1.56 0.39
CA TRP A 80 2.13 0.27 0.18
C TRP A 80 3.04 -0.74 -0.53
N ILE A 81 3.75 -0.35 -1.60
CA ILE A 81 4.73 -1.24 -2.25
C ILE A 81 5.82 -1.65 -1.24
N THR A 82 6.29 -0.70 -0.43
CA THR A 82 7.29 -0.96 0.60
C THR A 82 6.79 -1.97 1.62
N ALA A 83 5.56 -1.82 2.12
CA ALA A 83 4.94 -2.77 3.03
C ALA A 83 4.80 -4.17 2.40
N HIS A 84 4.40 -4.24 1.12
CA HIS A 84 4.30 -5.49 0.38
C HIS A 84 5.65 -6.19 0.23
N GLU A 85 6.72 -5.47 -0.12
CA GLU A 85 8.08 -6.01 -0.20
C GLU A 85 8.57 -6.54 1.15
N ILE A 86 8.22 -5.87 2.26
CA ILE A 86 8.57 -6.35 3.60
C ILE A 86 7.85 -7.65 3.93
N VAL A 87 6.58 -7.82 3.53
CA VAL A 87 5.86 -9.11 3.65
C VAL A 87 6.60 -10.20 2.89
N ALA A 88 6.96 -9.97 1.63
CA ALA A 88 7.71 -10.94 0.83
C ALA A 88 9.06 -11.32 1.49
N MET A 89 9.77 -10.34 2.06
CA MET A 89 11.00 -10.61 2.82
C MET A 89 10.77 -11.43 4.08
N VAL A 90 9.65 -11.23 4.78
CA VAL A 90 9.30 -12.02 5.97
C VAL A 90 8.91 -13.45 5.58
N ASP A 91 8.19 -13.63 4.47
CA ASP A 91 7.83 -14.95 3.97
C ASP A 91 9.06 -15.76 3.54
N GLU A 92 10.03 -15.12 2.88
CA GLU A 92 11.27 -15.78 2.41
C GLU A 92 12.29 -16.02 3.54
N PHE A 93 12.49 -15.04 4.43
CA PHE A 93 13.60 -15.04 5.39
C PHE A 93 13.15 -15.15 6.87
N GLY A 94 11.86 -15.31 7.11
CA GLY A 94 11.26 -15.36 8.43
C GLY A 94 11.08 -13.98 9.10
N PRO A 95 10.23 -13.92 10.15
CA PRO A 95 10.00 -12.69 10.90
C PRO A 95 11.25 -12.30 11.68
N ALA A 96 11.56 -11.00 11.68
CA ALA A 96 12.52 -10.38 12.58
C ALA A 96 11.87 -9.13 13.17
N PRO A 97 12.11 -8.77 14.44
CA PRO A 97 11.41 -7.65 15.08
C PRO A 97 11.46 -6.35 14.26
N TRP A 98 12.64 -5.98 13.76
CA TRP A 98 12.81 -4.77 12.94
C TRP A 98 12.08 -4.82 11.58
N ARG A 99 11.82 -6.01 11.02
CA ARG A 99 11.01 -6.15 9.79
C ARG A 99 9.55 -5.88 10.10
N LEU A 100 9.04 -6.40 11.21
CA LEU A 100 7.66 -6.15 11.62
C LEU A 100 7.46 -4.68 12.00
N ASP A 101 8.42 -4.05 12.69
CA ASP A 101 8.40 -2.61 12.96
C ASP A 101 8.35 -1.80 11.65
N ALA A 102 9.21 -2.15 10.68
CA ALA A 102 9.24 -1.47 9.39
C ALA A 102 7.93 -1.65 8.60
N LEU A 103 7.32 -2.84 8.67
CA LEU A 103 6.02 -3.12 8.07
C LEU A 103 4.93 -2.26 8.74
N HIS A 104 4.87 -2.27 10.06
CA HIS A 104 3.94 -1.48 10.86
C HIS A 104 4.04 0.01 10.50
N TYR A 105 5.25 0.59 10.55
CA TYR A 105 5.45 2.00 10.23
C TYR A 105 5.08 2.35 8.78
N SER A 106 5.31 1.44 7.84
CA SER A 106 4.90 1.67 6.45
C SER A 106 3.38 1.70 6.33
N LEU A 107 2.68 0.79 7.00
CA LEU A 107 1.21 0.77 7.03
C LEU A 107 0.61 1.99 7.76
N ASP A 108 1.25 2.47 8.82
CA ASP A 108 0.83 3.70 9.51
C ASP A 108 0.95 4.94 8.61
N ARG A 109 2.01 5.03 7.81
CA ARG A 109 2.18 6.11 6.82
C ARG A 109 1.12 6.02 5.74
N VAL A 110 0.85 4.83 5.20
CA VAL A 110 -0.26 4.61 4.24
C VAL A 110 -1.58 5.08 4.85
N SER A 111 -1.90 4.63 6.08
CA SER A 111 -3.13 4.99 6.80
C SER A 111 -3.29 6.49 6.97
N THR A 112 -2.24 7.15 7.44
CA THR A 112 -2.24 8.58 7.74
C THR A 112 -2.39 9.41 6.48
N LEU A 113 -1.59 9.12 5.46
CA LEU A 113 -1.63 9.86 4.20
C LEU A 113 -2.91 9.60 3.42
N ALA A 114 -3.42 8.36 3.41
CA ALA A 114 -4.66 8.03 2.73
C ALA A 114 -5.84 8.82 3.30
N LYS A 115 -5.93 8.98 4.63
CA LYS A 115 -6.98 9.82 5.26
C LYS A 115 -6.94 11.26 4.78
N VAL A 116 -5.74 11.84 4.66
CA VAL A 116 -5.57 13.21 4.17
C VAL A 116 -5.95 13.31 2.70
N VAL A 117 -5.51 12.35 1.86
CA VAL A 117 -5.84 12.32 0.44
C VAL A 117 -7.34 12.18 0.22
N ILE A 118 -8.01 11.27 0.94
CA ILE A 118 -9.46 11.06 0.89
C ILE A 118 -10.20 12.37 1.22
N ALA A 119 -9.80 13.04 2.30
CA ALA A 119 -10.40 14.32 2.69
C ALA A 119 -10.19 15.43 1.65
N ARG A 120 -9.07 15.44 0.92
CA ARG A 120 -8.77 16.42 -0.13
C ARG A 120 -9.45 16.13 -1.47
N LEU A 121 -9.80 14.87 -1.71
CA LEU A 121 -10.52 14.42 -2.90
C LEU A 121 -12.04 14.39 -2.69
N ASP A 122 -12.52 14.79 -1.51
CA ASP A 122 -13.93 14.73 -1.11
C ASP A 122 -14.56 13.32 -1.27
N LEU A 123 -13.81 12.27 -0.88
CA LEU A 123 -14.19 10.85 -1.00
C LEU A 123 -14.78 10.23 0.28
#